data_AF-A0A923NGA0-F1
#
_entry.id   AF-A0A923NGA0-F1
#
_cell.length_a   1.000
_cell.length_b   1.000
_cell.length_c   1.000
_cell.angle_alpha   90.00
_cell.angle_beta   90.00
_cell.angle_gamma   90.00
#
_symmetry.space_group_name_H-M   'P 1'
#
loop_
_entity.id
_entity.type
_entity.pdbx_description
1 polymer ?
#
loop_
_entity_poly.entity_id
_entity_poly.type
_entity_poly.pdbx_seq_one_letter_code
_entity_poly.pdbx_strand_id
1 'polypeptide(L)' 'MTVYIALDFSKQKILFASENRPELNRILLEKQAKTKNGQAVWLGKMTEETFLQISNRMLEKRETFSVAAKALGVVYGL' A
#
# COMPACT_ATOMS: atom_id res chain seq x y z
N MET A 1 14.47 6.58 2.06
CA MET A 1 14.45 5.58 0.96
C MET A 1 13.10 5.60 0.23
N THR A 2 12.97 5.04 -0.97
CA THR A 2 11.67 4.89 -1.66
C THR A 2 11.05 3.55 -1.29
N VAL A 3 9.75 3.54 -1.00
CA VAL A 3 8.96 2.32 -0.78
C VAL A 3 7.85 2.25 -1.84
N TYR A 4 7.73 1.07 -2.45
CA TYR A 4 6.62 0.71 -3.32
C TYR A 4 5.61 -0.09 -2.50
N ILE A 5 4.33 0.24 -2.62
CA ILE A 5 3.26 -0.45 -1.91
C ILE A 5 2.24 -1.04 -2.87
N ALA A 6 1.66 -2.16 -2.48
CA ALA A 6 0.47 -2.75 -3.07
C ALA A 6 -0.71 -2.53 -2.12
N LEU A 7 -1.75 -1.84 -2.59
CA LEU A 7 -2.95 -1.52 -1.83
C LEU A 7 -4.15 -2.33 -2.32
N ASP A 8 -4.88 -2.99 -1.42
CA ASP A 8 -6.24 -3.45 -1.71
C ASP A 8 -7.15 -2.22 -1.79
N PHE A 9 -7.60 -1.88 -3.00
CA PHE A 9 -8.40 -0.68 -3.24
C PHE A 9 -9.77 -0.72 -2.54
N SER A 10 -10.40 -1.90 -2.47
CA SER A 10 -11.72 -2.05 -1.84
C SER A 10 -11.62 -1.90 -0.33
N LYS A 11 -10.59 -2.52 0.28
CA LYS A 11 -10.41 -2.52 1.73
C LYS A 11 -9.57 -1.35 2.23
N GLN A 12 -8.98 -0.57 1.32
CA GLN A 12 -8.05 0.51 1.62
C GLN A 12 -6.97 0.05 2.60
N LYS A 13 -6.37 -1.12 2.32
CA LYS A 13 -5.40 -1.80 3.18
C LYS A 13 -4.12 -2.12 2.40
N ILE A 14 -2.97 -1.84 3.01
CA ILE A 14 -1.67 -2.24 2.46
C ILE A 14 -1.56 -3.77 2.52
N LEU A 15 -1.31 -4.38 1.37
CA LEU A 15 -1.11 -5.82 1.21
C LEU A 15 0.37 -6.18 1.30
N PHE A 16 1.20 -5.47 0.52
CA PHE A 16 2.63 -5.70 0.42
C PHE A 16 3.36 -4.36 0.30
N ALA A 17 4.60 -4.34 0.75
CA ALA A 17 5.51 -3.22 0.57
C ALA A 17 6.91 -3.77 0.27
N SER A 18 7.66 -3.09 -0.60
CA SER A 18 9.08 -3.38 -0.85
C SER A 18 9.77 -2.11 -1.33
N GLU A 19 11.05 -1.99 -1.04
CA GLU A 19 11.93 -0.94 -1.57
C GLU A 19 12.28 -1.18 -3.06
N ASN A 20 11.99 -2.38 -3.57
CA ASN A 20 12.29 -2.83 -4.91
C ASN A 20 11.01 -3.14 -5.70
N ARG A 21 10.75 -2.36 -6.77
CA ARG A 21 9.54 -2.53 -7.60
C ARG A 21 9.45 -3.91 -8.28
N PRO A 22 10.51 -4.43 -8.94
CA PRO A 22 10.53 -5.81 -9.42
C PRO A 22 10.16 -6.86 -8.36
N GLU A 23 10.65 -6.72 -7.13
CA GLU A 23 10.33 -7.63 -6.05
C GLU A 23 8.84 -7.56 -5.67
N LEU A 24 8.31 -6.34 -5.52
CA LEU A 24 6.87 -6.13 -5.25
C LEU A 24 6.01 -6.76 -6.34
N ASN A 25 6.39 -6.59 -7.61
CA ASN A 25 5.70 -7.19 -8.74
C ASN A 25 5.74 -8.73 -8.68
N ARG A 26 6.88 -9.32 -8.33
CA ARG A 26 7.01 -10.78 -8.16
C ARG A 26 6.07 -11.28 -7.07
N ILE A 27 6.08 -10.64 -5.90
CA ILE A 27 5.20 -10.98 -4.77
C ILE A 27 3.74 -10.88 -5.20
N LEU A 28 3.37 -9.82 -5.91
CA LEU A 28 2.02 -9.62 -6.40
C LEU A 28 1.56 -10.71 -7.35
N LEU A 29 2.37 -11.07 -8.35
CA LEU A 29 2.04 -12.13 -9.30
C LEU A 29 1.91 -13.49 -8.61
N GLU A 30 2.84 -13.83 -7.71
CA GLU A 30 2.79 -15.08 -6.93
C GLU A 30 1.55 -15.17 -6.03
N LYS A 31 1.09 -14.04 -5.49
CA LYS A 31 -0.04 -13.98 -4.56
C LYS A 31 -1.37 -13.88 -5.31
N GLN A 32 -1.47 -13.09 -6.38
CA GLN A 32 -2.64 -13.06 -7.27
C GLN A 32 -2.92 -14.43 -7.86
N ALA A 33 -1.89 -15.17 -8.28
CA ALA A 33 -2.07 -16.55 -8.78
C ALA A 33 -2.70 -17.50 -7.73
N LYS A 34 -2.56 -17.18 -6.44
CA LYS A 34 -3.06 -17.99 -5.31
C LYS A 34 -4.37 -17.48 -4.74
N THR A 35 -4.72 -16.22 -4.93
CA THR A 35 -5.97 -15.63 -4.46
C THR A 35 -6.92 -15.43 -5.64
N LYS A 36 -8.07 -16.12 -5.65
CA LYS A 36 -9.17 -15.92 -6.62
C LYS A 36 -9.75 -14.49 -6.64
N ASN A 37 -9.19 -13.59 -5.86
CA ASN A 37 -9.60 -12.21 -5.81
C ASN A 37 -8.91 -11.48 -6.96
N GLY A 38 -9.68 -11.06 -7.97
CA GLY A 38 -9.32 -9.96 -8.87
C GLY A 38 -9.23 -8.64 -8.11
N GLN A 39 -8.46 -8.60 -7.02
CA GLN A 39 -8.25 -7.44 -6.18
C GLN A 39 -7.58 -6.38 -7.06
N ALA A 40 -8.28 -5.27 -7.26
CA ALA A 40 -7.70 -4.05 -7.79
C ALA A 40 -6.56 -3.64 -6.86
N VAL A 41 -5.33 -3.95 -7.27
CA VAL A 41 -4.13 -3.57 -6.56
C VAL A 41 -3.64 -2.26 -7.13
N TRP A 42 -3.67 -1.22 -6.30
CA TRP A 42 -3.00 0.02 -6.65
C TRP A 42 -1.53 -0.04 -6.22
N LEU A 43 -0.64 0.33 -7.14
CA LEU A 43 0.79 0.43 -6.89
C LEU A 43 1.16 1.86 -6.54
N GLY A 44 1.48 2.08 -5.27
CA GLY A 44 1.93 3.37 -4.75
C GLY A 44 3.44 3.46 -4.68
N LYS A 45 3.96 4.68 -4.81
CA LYS A 45 5.36 5.03 -4.53
C LYS A 45 5.37 6.17 -3.53
N MET A 46 6.11 6.01 -2.43
CA MET A 46 6.28 7.06 -1.41
C MET A 46 7.65 6.94 -0.76
N THR A 47 7.99 7.90 0.11
CA THR A 47 9.17 7.76 0.96
C THR A 47 8.89 6.76 2.08
N GLU A 48 9.94 6.12 2.57
CA GLU A 48 9.88 5.25 3.75
C GLU A 48 9.31 5.97 4.97
N GLU A 49 9.67 7.24 5.20
CA GLU A 49 9.12 8.06 6.28
C GLU A 49 7.60 8.19 6.16
N THR A 50 7.09 8.56 4.98
CA THR A 50 5.65 8.67 4.74
C THR A 50 4.96 7.32 4.91
N PHE A 51 5.57 6.23 4.44
CA PHE A 51 5.05 4.88 4.62
C PHE A 51 4.91 4.50 6.09
N LEU A 52 5.92 4.78 6.92
CA LEU A 52 5.90 4.51 8.35
C LEU A 52 4.85 5.36 9.07
N GLN A 53 4.75 6.65 8.73
CA GLN A 53 3.73 7.54 9.30
C GLN A 53 2.31 7.06 8.97
N ILE A 54 2.05 6.66 7.71
CA ILE A 54 0.76 6.10 7.30
C ILE A 54 0.49 4.79 8.07
N SER A 55 1.47 3.88 8.11
CA SER A 55 1.33 2.57 8.75
C SER A 55 1.05 2.68 10.24
N ASN A 56 1.74 3.60 10.93
CA ASN A 56 1.50 3.87 12.35
C ASN A 56 0.09 4.40 12.59
N ARG A 57 -0.39 5.33 11.76
CA ARG A 57 -1.78 5.82 11.87
C ARG A 57 -2.80 4.72 11.62
N MET A 58 -2.59 3.88 10.61
CA MET A 58 -3.46 2.73 10.35
C MET A 58 -3.52 1.76 11.55
N LEU A 59 -2.38 1.55 12.22
CA LEU A 59 -2.29 0.68 13.39
C LEU A 59 -2.92 1.32 14.64
N GLU A 60 -2.46 2.51 15.02
CA GLU A 60 -2.82 3.19 16.26
C GLU A 60 -4.25 3.72 16.25
N LYS A 61 -4.66 4.32 15.13
CA LYS A 61 -5.96 4.98 14.98
C LYS A 61 -6.99 4.11 14.27
N ARG A 62 -6.60 2.90 13.85
CA ARG A 62 -7.45 1.97 13.08
C ARG A 62 -8.00 2.62 11.80
N GLU A 63 -7.23 3.55 11.23
CA GLU A 63 -7.58 4.27 10.00
C GLU A 63 -7.39 3.36 8.78
N THR A 64 -8.19 3.57 7.74
CA THR A 64 -7.88 3.04 6.42
C THR A 64 -6.69 3.78 5.82
N PHE A 65 -6.03 3.17 4.83
CA PHE A 65 -4.92 3.81 4.11
C PHE A 65 -5.32 5.19 3.59
N SER A 66 -6.53 5.31 3.02
CA SER A 66 -7.00 6.58 2.47
C SER A 66 -7.11 7.70 3.49
N VAL A 67 -7.61 7.39 4.69
CA VAL A 67 -7.77 8.36 5.77
C VAL A 67 -6.40 8.76 6.32
N ALA A 68 -5.53 7.78 6.56
CA ALA A 68 -4.17 8.01 7.05
C ALA A 68 -3.33 8.85 6.06
N ALA A 69 -3.39 8.51 4.77
CA ALA A 69 -2.68 9.25 3.72
C ALA A 69 -3.21 10.68 3.55
N LYS A 70 -4.53 10.88 3.57
CA LYS A 70 -5.15 12.21 3.48
C LYS A 70 -4.77 13.10 4.66
N ALA A 71 -4.71 12.54 5.87
CA ALA A 71 -4.31 13.27 7.08
C ALA A 71 -2.86 13.76 7.03
N LEU A 72 -2.02 13.15 6.20
CA LEU A 72 -0.63 13.52 5.99
C LEU A 72 -0.42 14.36 4.71
N GLY A 73 -1.50 14.80 4.05
CA GLY A 73 -1.42 15.56 2.80
C GLY A 73 -0.92 14.76 1.60
N VAL A 74 -0.91 13.43 1.69
CA VAL A 74 -0.47 12.55 0.60
C VAL A 74 -1.59 12.44 -0.43
N VAL A 75 -1.36 13.03 -1.61
CA VAL A 75 -2.23 12.86 -2.77
C VAL A 75 -1.79 11.60 -3.51
N TYR A 76 -2.64 10.57 -3.47
CA TYR A 76 -2.49 9.38 -4.30
C TYR A 76 -3.66 9.37 -5.29
N GLY A 77 -3.35 9.20 -6.58
CA GLY A 77 -4.38 9.19 -7.63
C GLY A 77 -5.27 7.97 -7.49
N LEU A 78 -6.56 8.20 -7.30
CA LEU A 78 -7.63 7.22 -7.52
C LEU A 78 -8.04 7.26 -9.00
#